data_AF-A0A6A3VAZ2-F1
#
_entry.id   AF-A0A6A3VAZ2-F1
#
_cell.length_a   1.000
_cell.length_b   1.000
_cell.length_c   1.000
_cell.angle_alpha   90.00
_cell.angle_beta   90.00
_cell.angle_gamma   90.00
#
_symmetry.space_group_name_H-M   'P 1'
#
loop_
_entity.id
_entity.type
_entity.pdbx_description
1 polymer ?
#
loop_
_entity_poly.entity_id
_entity_poly.type
_entity_poly.pdbx_seq_one_letter_code
_entity_poly.pdbx_strand_id
1 'polypeptide(L)'
;MARMLQRFYKTFIPDSEANDLRWVKIPAGMGDLPVRREFRPGDDPLDVAAIPGGMVIAVDDDTCFYVYGWNHNVALRSNRKEIKLNKGDVFVYRGDLIFAPVGNDTNNVCIHAYLDTPTSDRLENHQPIIVPTVNDTARTDDPFCFAWNCTFRGTGTIAVRHHLNRFHGFRFHDAPPTGA
;
A
#
# COMPACT_ATOMS: atom_id res chain seq x y z
N MET A 1 18.38 1.37 -21.48
CA MET A 1 17.55 0.22 -21.03
C MET A 1 16.04 0.47 -21.22
N ALA A 2 15.53 1.70 -21.08
CA ALA A 2 14.10 2.05 -21.18
C ALA A 2 13.38 1.61 -22.48
N ARG A 3 14.03 1.67 -23.66
CA ARG A 3 13.38 1.34 -24.95
C ARG A 3 12.95 -0.13 -25.11
N MET A 4 13.51 -1.07 -24.36
CA MET A 4 13.22 -2.50 -24.54
C MET A 4 11.88 -2.90 -23.93
N LEU A 5 11.42 -2.21 -22.88
CA LEU A 5 10.19 -2.54 -22.17
C LEU A 5 8.95 -1.88 -22.76
N GLN A 6 9.07 -0.72 -23.41
CA GLN A 6 7.92 0.00 -24.02
C GLN A 6 7.09 -0.85 -24.98
N ARG A 7 7.66 -1.90 -25.57
CA ARG A 7 6.93 -2.83 -26.45
C ARG A 7 6.05 -3.83 -25.67
N PHE A 8 6.37 -4.10 -24.40
CA PHE A 8 5.80 -5.21 -23.62
C PHE A 8 4.85 -4.77 -22.51
N TYR A 9 4.80 -3.48 -22.14
CA TYR A 9 3.82 -2.98 -21.18
C TYR A 9 2.97 -1.86 -21.78
N LYS A 10 1.67 -1.89 -21.48
CA LYS A 10 0.76 -0.76 -21.65
C LYS A 10 0.38 -0.29 -20.26
N THR A 11 0.60 0.99 -20.01
CA THR A 11 0.26 1.65 -18.75
C THR A 11 -1.13 2.27 -18.85
N PHE A 12 -1.89 2.25 -17.76
CA PHE A 12 -3.18 2.96 -17.65
C PHE A 12 -2.99 4.43 -17.24
N ILE A 13 -1.76 4.82 -16.92
CA ILE A 13 -1.40 6.21 -16.59
C ILE A 13 -0.91 6.87 -17.89
N PRO A 14 -1.64 7.86 -18.43
CA PRO A 14 -1.25 8.55 -19.66
C PRO A 14 0.20 9.07 -19.59
N ASP A 15 0.94 8.91 -20.69
CA ASP A 15 2.30 9.43 -20.87
C ASP A 15 3.35 8.95 -19.85
N SER A 16 3.08 7.86 -19.12
CA SER A 16 4.05 7.29 -18.17
C SER A 16 5.10 6.37 -18.81
N GLU A 17 6.32 6.41 -18.26
CA GLU A 17 7.45 5.59 -18.72
C GLU A 17 7.97 4.68 -17.59
N ALA A 18 8.32 3.43 -17.94
CA ALA A 18 8.92 2.48 -17.01
C ALA A 18 10.42 2.71 -16.91
N ASN A 19 10.90 3.05 -15.71
CA ASN A 19 12.31 3.28 -15.41
C ASN A 19 12.77 2.41 -14.22
N ASP A 20 14.08 2.21 -14.14
CA ASP A 20 14.80 1.45 -13.10
C ASP A 20 14.23 0.06 -12.78
N LEU A 21 14.84 -0.96 -13.40
CA LEU A 21 14.60 -2.36 -13.03
C LEU A 21 15.45 -2.73 -11.82
N ARG A 22 14.79 -3.11 -10.72
CA ARG A 22 15.44 -3.58 -9.50
C ARG A 22 15.05 -5.03 -9.24
N TRP A 23 16.05 -5.87 -8.99
CA TRP A 23 15.82 -7.22 -8.49
C TRP A 23 15.68 -7.17 -6.98
N VAL A 24 14.52 -7.56 -6.48
CA VAL A 24 14.22 -7.58 -5.04
C VAL A 24 14.15 -9.03 -4.61
N LYS A 25 15.02 -9.41 -3.67
CA LYS A 25 15.02 -10.74 -3.06
C LYS A 25 14.48 -10.63 -1.64
N ILE A 26 13.48 -11.46 -1.34
CA ILE A 26 12.99 -11.72 0.00
C ILE A 26 13.59 -13.06 0.43
N PRO A 27 14.54 -13.08 1.39
CA PRO A 27 15.14 -14.32 1.85
C PRO A 27 14.13 -15.25 2.52
N ALA A 28 14.32 -16.56 2.33
CA ALA A 28 13.56 -17.60 3.02
C ALA A 28 13.57 -17.40 4.55
N GLY A 29 12.42 -17.58 5.19
CA GLY A 29 12.27 -17.51 6.64
C GLY A 29 12.28 -16.09 7.23
N MET A 30 12.36 -15.04 6.39
CA MET A 30 12.06 -13.69 6.83
C MET A 30 10.56 -13.55 7.10
N GLY A 31 10.22 -12.82 8.16
CA GLY A 31 8.85 -12.36 8.37
C GLY A 31 8.44 -11.32 7.31
N ASP A 32 7.19 -10.87 7.38
CA ASP A 32 6.67 -9.84 6.50
C ASP A 32 7.56 -8.60 6.50
N LEU A 33 7.81 -8.06 5.31
CA LEU A 33 8.54 -6.81 5.17
C LEU A 33 7.67 -5.63 5.66
N PRO A 34 8.29 -4.50 6.05
CA PRO A 34 7.55 -3.36 6.57
C PRO A 34 6.44 -2.88 5.63
N VAL A 35 5.27 -2.57 6.20
CA VAL A 35 4.16 -1.92 5.49
C VAL A 35 4.60 -0.54 5.03
N ARG A 36 4.46 -0.28 3.73
CA ARG A 36 5.02 0.91 3.08
C ARG A 36 4.20 1.34 1.88
N ARG A 37 4.49 2.55 1.39
CA ARG A 37 4.11 3.05 0.07
C ARG A 37 5.36 3.54 -0.64
N GLU A 38 5.38 3.50 -1.96
CA GLU A 38 6.56 3.95 -2.71
C GLU A 38 6.58 5.47 -2.79
N PHE A 39 5.44 6.10 -3.05
CA PHE A 39 5.33 7.55 -3.28
C PHE A 39 4.39 8.20 -2.25
N ARG A 40 4.55 9.51 -2.09
CA ARG A 40 3.57 10.30 -1.33
C ARG A 40 2.25 10.34 -2.09
N PRO A 41 1.10 10.39 -1.39
CA PRO A 41 -0.18 10.72 -2.02
C PRO A 41 -0.07 12.08 -2.71
N GLY A 42 -0.72 12.21 -3.86
CA GLY A 42 -0.87 13.50 -4.55
C GLY A 42 -1.83 14.42 -3.79
N ASP A 43 -1.76 15.72 -4.11
CA ASP A 43 -2.64 16.73 -3.51
C ASP A 43 -4.11 16.52 -3.90
N ASP A 44 -4.36 16.08 -5.14
CA ASP A 44 -5.66 15.60 -5.61
C ASP A 44 -5.66 14.07 -5.73
N PRO A 45 -6.40 13.35 -4.87
CA PRO A 45 -6.50 11.90 -4.92
C PRO A 45 -7.11 11.32 -6.20
N LEU A 46 -7.88 12.13 -6.94
CA LEU A 46 -8.55 11.72 -8.18
C LEU A 46 -7.68 11.97 -9.41
N ASP A 47 -6.63 12.78 -9.29
CA ASP A 47 -5.63 12.92 -10.34
C ASP A 47 -4.68 11.72 -10.33
N VAL A 48 -5.11 10.66 -11.02
CA VAL A 48 -4.33 9.42 -11.16
C VAL A 48 -3.06 9.60 -11.99
N ALA A 49 -2.90 10.71 -12.72
CA ALA A 49 -1.72 11.03 -13.49
C ALA A 49 -0.68 11.84 -12.70
N ALA A 50 -1.07 12.43 -11.56
CA ALA A 50 -0.16 13.16 -10.68
C ALA A 50 0.74 12.26 -9.83
N ILE A 51 0.39 10.97 -9.67
CA ILE A 51 1.10 10.05 -8.78
C ILE A 51 1.82 8.98 -9.62
N PRO A 52 3.15 8.87 -9.53
CA PRO A 52 3.91 7.74 -10.09
C PRO A 52 3.33 6.40 -9.68
N GLY A 53 3.50 5.39 -10.51
CA GLY A 53 3.13 4.02 -10.23
C GLY A 53 4.33 3.12 -10.01
N GLY A 54 4.04 1.84 -9.77
CA GLY A 54 5.03 0.79 -9.84
C GLY A 54 4.44 -0.46 -10.46
N MET A 55 5.34 -1.35 -10.89
CA MET A 55 4.97 -2.71 -11.25
C MET A 55 5.94 -3.70 -10.60
N VAL A 56 5.39 -4.82 -10.15
CA VAL A 56 6.15 -5.98 -9.72
C VAL A 56 5.87 -7.13 -10.67
N ILE A 57 6.92 -7.81 -11.11
CA ILE A 57 6.84 -9.04 -11.89
C ILE A 57 7.34 -10.18 -11.00
N ALA A 58 6.49 -11.16 -10.76
CA ALA A 58 6.85 -12.36 -10.01
C ALA A 58 7.77 -13.25 -10.85
N VAL A 59 8.94 -13.60 -10.32
CA VAL A 59 9.88 -14.54 -10.97
C VAL A 59 9.66 -15.97 -10.47
N ASP A 60 9.06 -16.10 -9.29
CA ASP A 60 8.72 -17.33 -8.61
C ASP A 60 7.21 -17.41 -8.33
N ASP A 61 6.69 -18.63 -8.19
CA ASP A 61 5.33 -18.88 -7.74
C ASP A 61 5.13 -18.44 -6.29
N ASP A 62 3.86 -18.29 -5.88
CA ASP A 62 3.48 -17.92 -4.52
C ASP A 62 4.11 -16.59 -4.02
N THR A 63 4.42 -15.68 -4.95
CA THR A 63 4.83 -14.31 -4.60
C THR A 63 3.63 -13.57 -4.01
N CYS A 64 3.76 -13.08 -2.78
CA CYS A 64 2.61 -12.62 -2.02
C CYS A 64 2.79 -11.21 -1.43
N PHE A 65 1.71 -10.42 -1.46
CA PHE A 65 1.65 -9.07 -0.90
C PHE A 65 0.39 -8.89 -0.07
N TYR A 66 0.51 -8.21 1.07
CA TYR A 66 -0.62 -7.58 1.74
C TYR A 66 -0.81 -6.17 1.22
N VAL A 67 -2.03 -5.82 0.83
CA VAL A 67 -2.42 -4.46 0.41
C VAL A 67 -3.47 -3.90 1.35
N TYR A 68 -3.43 -2.59 1.59
CA TYR A 68 -4.23 -1.91 2.62
C TYR A 68 -5.08 -0.75 2.06
N GLY A 69 -5.08 -0.57 0.74
CA GLY A 69 -5.67 0.58 0.07
C GLY A 69 -4.67 1.68 -0.27
N TRP A 70 -5.16 2.76 -0.83
CA TRP A 70 -4.39 3.91 -1.34
C TRP A 70 -4.99 5.22 -0.78
N ASN A 71 -4.30 6.35 -0.88
CA ASN A 71 -4.74 7.65 -0.35
C ASN A 71 -5.08 7.67 1.16
N HIS A 72 -4.41 6.84 1.95
CA HIS A 72 -4.48 6.89 3.41
C HIS A 72 -3.08 7.08 4.00
N ASN A 73 -3.00 7.56 5.25
CA ASN A 73 -1.73 7.73 5.97
C ASN A 73 -1.41 6.59 6.95
N VAL A 74 -2.35 5.65 7.13
CA VAL A 74 -2.21 4.48 8.00
C VAL A 74 -2.72 3.24 7.29
N ALA A 75 -2.13 2.09 7.59
CA ALA A 75 -2.55 0.79 7.12
C ALA A 75 -3.48 0.15 8.15
N LEU A 76 -4.73 -0.09 7.80
CA LEU A 76 -5.68 -0.73 8.71
C LEU A 76 -5.70 -2.24 8.51
N ARG A 77 -5.61 -3.00 9.60
CA ARG A 77 -5.66 -4.47 9.52
C ARG A 77 -6.98 -4.97 8.90
N SER A 78 -8.08 -4.26 9.13
CA SER A 78 -9.39 -4.57 8.53
C SER A 78 -9.43 -4.46 7.01
N ASN A 79 -8.61 -3.58 6.43
CA ASN A 79 -8.52 -3.37 4.98
C ASN A 79 -7.54 -4.33 4.29
N ARG A 80 -6.83 -5.17 5.06
CA ARG A 80 -5.80 -6.06 4.53
C ARG A 80 -6.39 -7.05 3.54
N LYS A 81 -5.92 -6.99 2.30
CA LYS A 81 -6.18 -8.00 1.27
C LYS A 81 -4.88 -8.65 0.85
N GLU A 82 -4.95 -9.95 0.59
CA GLU A 82 -3.83 -10.70 0.05
C GLU A 82 -3.87 -10.67 -1.48
N ILE A 83 -2.72 -10.41 -2.10
CA ILE A 83 -2.48 -10.59 -3.53
C ILE A 83 -1.43 -11.68 -3.67
N LYS A 84 -1.79 -12.77 -4.33
CA LYS A 84 -0.87 -13.85 -4.71
C LYS A 84 -0.63 -13.82 -6.21
N LEU A 85 0.63 -13.95 -6.59
CA LEU A 85 1.13 -13.93 -7.96
C LEU A 85 1.90 -15.22 -8.20
N ASN A 86 1.59 -15.87 -9.30
CA ASN A 86 2.42 -16.96 -9.82
C ASN A 86 3.53 -16.40 -10.69
N LYS A 87 4.49 -17.25 -11.05
CA LYS A 87 5.58 -16.88 -11.94
C LYS A 87 5.07 -16.26 -13.24
N GLY A 88 5.55 -15.07 -13.54
CA GLY A 88 5.18 -14.29 -14.73
C GLY A 88 3.97 -13.37 -14.53
N ASP A 89 3.24 -13.50 -13.42
CA ASP A 89 2.18 -12.55 -13.09
C ASP A 89 2.76 -11.17 -12.77
N VAL A 90 1.98 -10.14 -13.10
CA VAL A 90 2.37 -8.74 -12.94
C VAL A 90 1.38 -8.04 -12.03
N PHE A 91 1.90 -7.40 -10.98
CA PHE A 91 1.15 -6.53 -10.10
C PHE A 91 1.49 -5.06 -10.39
N VAL A 92 0.56 -4.37 -11.03
CA VAL A 92 0.69 -2.92 -11.32
C VAL A 92 -0.12 -2.13 -10.31
N TYR A 93 0.46 -1.07 -9.75
CA TYR A 93 -0.16 -0.30 -8.68
C TYR A 93 0.15 1.19 -8.77
N ARG A 94 -0.73 2.00 -8.18
CA ARG A 94 -0.53 3.44 -7.98
C ARG A 94 0.44 3.66 -6.82
N GLY A 95 1.35 4.63 -6.93
CA GLY A 95 2.52 4.74 -6.05
C GLY A 95 2.24 4.99 -4.57
N ASP A 96 1.07 5.54 -4.26
CA ASP A 96 0.59 5.76 -2.90
C ASP A 96 -0.21 4.57 -2.33
N LEU A 97 -0.30 3.45 -3.07
CA LEU A 97 -0.79 2.20 -2.54
C LEU A 97 0.08 1.78 -1.36
N ILE A 98 -0.60 1.41 -0.27
CA ILE A 98 0.02 0.87 0.91
C ILE A 98 0.05 -0.66 0.78
N PHE A 99 1.26 -1.24 0.82
CA PHE A 99 1.45 -2.67 0.73
C PHE A 99 2.65 -3.16 1.55
N ALA A 100 2.71 -4.46 1.80
CA ALA A 100 3.82 -5.16 2.43
C ALA A 100 4.08 -6.47 1.67
N PRO A 101 5.32 -6.71 1.21
CA PRO A 101 5.72 -8.04 0.76
C PRO A 101 5.63 -9.05 1.91
N VAL A 102 5.01 -10.19 1.65
CA VAL A 102 4.81 -11.25 2.63
C VAL A 102 6.03 -12.17 2.65
N GLY A 103 6.45 -12.57 3.84
CA GLY A 103 7.54 -13.53 4.01
C GLY A 103 7.20 -14.89 3.40
N ASN A 104 8.23 -15.64 2.99
CA ASN A 104 8.04 -16.98 2.42
C ASN A 104 9.10 -17.93 3.03
N ASP A 105 8.75 -19.21 3.14
CA ASP A 105 9.66 -20.29 3.57
C ASP A 105 10.74 -20.58 2.53
N THR A 106 10.54 -20.10 1.31
CA THR A 106 11.51 -20.15 0.21
C THR A 106 11.99 -18.76 -0.17
N ASN A 107 13.14 -18.66 -0.84
CA ASN A 107 13.57 -17.39 -1.40
C ASN A 107 12.56 -16.96 -2.46
N ASN A 108 12.07 -15.73 -2.35
CA ASN A 108 11.18 -15.16 -3.35
C ASN A 108 11.89 -13.98 -4.04
N VAL A 109 11.97 -14.04 -5.37
CA VAL A 109 12.56 -12.97 -6.18
C VAL A 109 11.49 -12.31 -7.04
N CYS A 110 11.47 -11.00 -7.03
CA CYS A 110 10.63 -10.23 -7.93
C CYS A 110 11.41 -9.11 -8.62
N ILE A 111 10.96 -8.74 -9.81
CA ILE A 111 11.47 -7.58 -10.53
C ILE A 111 10.54 -6.42 -10.23
N HIS A 112 11.10 -5.32 -9.74
CA HIS A 112 10.39 -4.10 -9.46
C HIS A 112 10.80 -3.03 -10.47
N ALA A 113 9.82 -2.35 -11.07
CA ALA A 113 10.03 -1.18 -11.91
C ALA A 113 9.10 -0.04 -11.49
N TYR A 114 9.56 1.20 -11.68
CA TYR A 114 8.77 2.40 -11.42
C TYR A 114 8.14 2.93 -12.70
N LEU A 115 6.90 3.39 -12.59
CA LEU A 115 6.15 4.03 -13.67
C LEU A 115 6.12 5.54 -13.38
N ASP A 116 7.06 6.28 -13.95
CA ASP A 116 7.17 7.72 -13.71
C ASP A 116 6.07 8.47 -14.46
N THR A 117 5.57 9.57 -13.91
CA THR A 117 4.59 10.45 -14.58
C THR A 117 5.25 11.76 -15.03
N PRO A 118 4.73 12.42 -16.08
CA PRO A 118 5.32 13.68 -16.59
C PRO A 118 5.35 14.82 -15.57
N THR A 119 4.53 14.72 -14.53
CA THR A 119 4.30 15.78 -13.53
C THR A 119 5.00 15.52 -12.20
N SER A 120 5.72 14.39 -12.06
CA SER A 120 6.36 14.02 -10.80
C SER A 120 7.79 13.53 -11.04
N ASP A 121 8.77 14.33 -10.60
CA ASP A 121 10.18 13.93 -10.63
C ASP A 121 10.45 12.91 -9.52
N ARG A 122 10.90 11.71 -9.92
CA ARG A 122 11.43 10.72 -8.99
C ARG A 122 12.89 11.03 -8.65
N LEU A 123 13.20 11.15 -7.36
CA LEU A 123 14.58 11.28 -6.89
C LEU A 123 15.40 10.04 -7.28
N GLU A 124 16.65 10.23 -7.72
CA GLU A 124 17.56 9.13 -8.10
C GLU A 124 17.67 8.05 -7.00
N ASN A 125 17.66 8.48 -5.73
CA ASN A 125 17.67 7.60 -4.56
C ASN A 125 16.27 7.42 -3.96
N HIS A 126 15.32 6.97 -4.77
CA HIS A 126 13.97 6.66 -4.32
C HIS A 126 13.98 5.61 -3.21
N GLN A 127 13.40 5.96 -2.05
CA GLN A 127 13.18 5.07 -0.91
C GLN A 127 11.69 5.00 -0.57
N PRO A 128 11.18 3.81 -0.20
CA PRO A 128 9.80 3.68 0.21
C PRO A 128 9.55 4.39 1.55
N ILE A 129 8.32 4.84 1.73
CA ILE A 129 7.84 5.49 2.95
C ILE A 129 7.17 4.44 3.81
N ILE A 130 7.71 4.19 5.01
CA ILE A 130 7.11 3.28 5.98
C ILE A 130 5.79 3.87 6.48
N VAL A 131 4.75 3.04 6.52
CA VAL A 131 3.39 3.42 6.90
C VAL A 131 3.00 2.74 8.21
N PRO A 132 2.55 3.48 9.24
CA PRO A 132 2.08 2.88 10.48
C PRO A 132 0.91 1.92 10.25
N THR A 133 0.97 0.78 10.91
CA THR A 133 -0.11 -0.23 10.87
C THR A 133 -0.95 -0.13 12.13
N VAL A 134 -2.26 -0.01 11.97
CA VAL A 134 -3.24 0.02 13.06
C VAL A 134 -4.05 -1.26 13.02
N ASN A 135 -4.05 -1.99 14.15
CA ASN A 135 -4.90 -3.15 14.32
C ASN A 135 -6.29 -2.71 14.82
N ASP A 136 -7.11 -2.19 13.91
CA ASP A 136 -8.48 -1.77 14.16
C ASP A 136 -9.49 -2.93 14.28
N THR A 137 -9.04 -4.16 14.04
CA THR A 137 -9.80 -5.40 14.29
C THR A 137 -9.62 -5.93 15.71
N ALA A 138 -8.58 -5.50 16.42
CA ALA A 138 -8.47 -5.76 17.84
C ALA A 138 -9.54 -4.95 18.57
N ARG A 139 -10.14 -5.52 19.62
CA ARG A 139 -10.94 -4.76 20.57
C ARG A 139 -10.02 -3.77 21.29
N THR A 140 -9.83 -2.58 20.72
CA THR A 140 -9.19 -1.47 21.40
C THR A 140 -10.28 -0.73 22.18
N ASP A 141 -10.27 -0.89 23.50
CA ASP A 141 -11.05 -0.07 24.44
C ASP A 141 -10.50 1.37 24.56
N ASP A 142 -9.57 1.74 23.69
CA ASP A 142 -8.83 2.99 23.78
C ASP A 142 -9.68 4.17 23.27
N PRO A 143 -9.95 5.19 24.10
CA PRO A 143 -10.86 6.27 23.76
C PRO A 143 -10.28 7.31 22.79
N PHE A 144 -9.12 7.12 22.17
CA PHE A 144 -8.51 8.13 21.28
C PHE A 144 -8.73 7.87 19.79
N CYS A 145 -8.87 8.97 19.02
CA CYS A 145 -8.77 8.93 17.57
C CYS A 145 -7.30 8.80 17.15
N PHE A 146 -6.96 7.76 16.40
CA PHE A 146 -5.60 7.51 15.91
C PHE A 146 -5.30 8.17 14.56
N ALA A 147 -6.24 8.95 14.01
CA ALA A 147 -5.97 9.73 12.81
C ALA A 147 -4.97 10.84 13.11
N TRP A 148 -4.00 11.05 12.21
CA TRP A 148 -2.92 12.01 12.39
C TRP A 148 -3.43 13.42 12.71
N ASN A 149 -2.85 14.05 13.73
CA ASN A 149 -3.21 15.38 14.23
C ASN A 149 -4.67 15.52 14.71
N CYS A 150 -5.38 14.41 14.90
CA CYS A 150 -6.72 14.43 15.46
C CYS A 150 -6.65 14.40 16.98
N THR A 151 -7.17 15.44 17.63
CA THR A 151 -7.19 15.56 19.10
C THR A 151 -8.45 14.96 19.72
N PHE A 152 -9.29 14.28 18.92
CA PHE A 152 -10.56 13.75 19.40
C PHE A 152 -10.36 12.57 20.36
N ARG A 153 -11.05 12.66 21.50
CA ARG A 153 -11.16 11.58 22.49
C ARG A 153 -12.64 11.28 22.72
N GLY A 154 -13.06 10.07 22.39
CA GLY A 154 -14.44 9.62 22.57
C GLY A 154 -14.70 9.16 24.00
N THR A 155 -15.97 9.19 24.42
CA THR A 155 -16.42 8.66 25.71
C THR A 155 -16.51 7.12 25.74
N GLY A 156 -16.07 6.46 24.67
CA GLY A 156 -16.10 5.01 24.50
C GLY A 156 -15.89 4.63 23.04
N THR A 157 -15.76 3.33 22.78
CA THR A 157 -15.43 2.77 21.46
C THR A 157 -16.42 3.16 20.35
N ILE A 158 -17.72 3.28 20.69
CA ILE A 158 -18.77 3.72 19.76
C ILE A 158 -18.54 5.16 19.29
N ALA A 159 -18.22 6.07 20.21
CA ALA A 159 -17.97 7.47 19.89
C ALA A 159 -16.72 7.63 19.01
N VAL A 160 -15.66 6.89 19.32
CA VAL A 160 -14.42 6.87 18.51
C VAL A 160 -14.69 6.30 17.11
N ARG A 161 -15.43 5.19 17.00
CA ARG A 161 -15.81 4.62 15.69
C ARG A 161 -16.68 5.55 14.86
N HIS A 162 -17.69 6.21 15.45
CA HIS A 162 -18.49 7.20 14.73
C HIS A 162 -17.65 8.38 14.26
N HIS A 163 -16.74 8.87 15.10
CA HIS A 163 -15.83 9.94 14.72
C HIS A 163 -14.93 9.51 13.55
N LEU A 164 -14.32 8.33 13.64
CA LEU A 164 -13.48 7.75 12.59
C LEU A 164 -14.26 7.54 11.28
N ASN A 165 -15.49 7.03 11.35
CA ASN A 165 -16.34 6.87 10.16
C ASN A 165 -16.73 8.20 9.53
N ARG A 166 -17.12 9.18 10.34
CA ARG A 166 -17.68 10.45 9.87
C ARG A 166 -16.63 11.43 9.39
N PHE A 167 -15.51 11.53 10.09
CA PHE A 167 -14.51 12.58 9.85
C PHE A 167 -13.25 12.08 9.15
N HIS A 168 -13.00 10.77 9.16
CA HIS A 168 -11.79 10.17 8.56
C HIS A 168 -12.12 9.07 7.55
N GLY A 169 -13.40 8.87 7.23
CA GLY A 169 -13.84 7.95 6.18
C GLY A 169 -13.60 6.46 6.48
N PHE A 170 -13.31 6.10 7.73
CA PHE A 170 -13.14 4.71 8.12
C PHE A 170 -14.46 3.95 7.99
N ARG A 171 -14.37 2.63 7.75
CA ARG A 171 -15.53 1.72 7.74
C ARG A 171 -15.15 0.46 8.50
N PHE A 172 -15.55 0.41 9.78
CA PHE A 172 -15.34 -0.79 10.58
C PHE A 172 -16.29 -1.91 10.14
N HIS A 173 -15.76 -3.13 10.00
CA HIS A 173 -16.53 -4.30 9.58
C HIS A 173 -17.36 -4.92 10.72
N ASP A 174 -16.98 -4.70 11.98
CA ASP A 174 -17.70 -5.25 13.13
C ASP A 174 -18.70 -4.26 13.72
N ALA A 175 -19.92 -4.75 14.01
CA ALA A 175 -20.92 -3.98 14.72
C ALA A 175 -20.40 -3.52 16.10
N PRO A 176 -20.74 -2.30 16.55
CA PRO A 176 -20.45 -1.89 17.92
C PRO A 176 -21.14 -2.85 18.90
N PRO A 177 -20.52 -3.17 20.05
CA PRO A 177 -21.17 -4.00 21.05
C PRO A 177 -22.48 -3.31 21.49
N THR A 178 -23.59 -4.02 21.37
CA THR A 178 -24.82 -3.69 22.10
C THR A 178 -24.51 -3.86 23.57
N GLY A 179 -24.51 -2.77 24.32
CA GLY A 179 -24.12 -2.76 25.74
C GLY A 179 -24.94 -3.72 26.59
N ALA A 180 -24.27 -4.27 27.61
CA ALA A 180 -24.86 -4.67 28.87
C ALA A 180 -24.42 -3.65 29.93
#